data_AF-A0A3N5ZGY1-F1
#
_entry.id   AF-A0A3N5ZGY1-F1
#
_cell.length_a   1.000
_cell.length_b   1.000
_cell.length_c   1.000
_cell.angle_alpha   90.00
_cell.angle_beta   90.00
_cell.angle_gamma   90.00
#
_symmetry.space_group_name_H-M   'P 1'
#
loop_
_entity.id
_entity.type
_entity.pdbx_description
1 polymer ?
#
loop_
_entity_poly.entity_id
_entity_poly.type
_entity_poly.pdbx_seq_one_letter_code
_entity_poly.pdbx_strand_id
1 'polypeptide(L)' 'IGQSRLCMYFRRKAHIGEVHAGLWPEEVVEACRARSILLL' A
#
# COMPACT_ATOMS: atom_id res chain seq x y z
N ILE A 1 -16.01 -3.74 -8.87
CA ILE A 1 -14.53 -3.73 -8.88
C ILE A 1 -14.08 -2.57 -8.01
N GLY A 2 -13.39 -2.82 -6.89
CA GLY A 2 -13.02 -1.76 -5.94
C GLY A 2 -12.00 -0.79 -6.54
N GLN A 3 -12.26 0.52 -6.47
CA GLN A 3 -11.46 1.60 -7.06
C GLN A 3 -9.97 1.49 -6.70
N SER A 4 -9.65 1.18 -5.44
CA SER A 4 -8.27 1.03 -4.96
C SER A 4 -7.54 -0.16 -5.58
N ARG A 5 -8.22 -1.28 -5.86
CA ARG A 5 -7.61 -2.47 -6.49
C ARG A 5 -7.28 -2.23 -7.96
N LEU A 6 -8.12 -1.47 -8.66
CA LEU A 6 -7.86 -1.07 -10.04
C LEU A 6 -6.63 -0.16 -10.13
N CYS A 7 -6.51 0.81 -9.21
CA CYS A 7 -5.35 1.70 -9.10
C CYS A 7 -4.05 0.93 -8.82
N MET A 8 -4.10 -0.02 -7.89
CA MET A 8 -2.97 -0.91 -7.58
C MET A 8 -2.49 -1.70 -8.79
N TYR A 9 -3.42 -2.28 -9.54
CA TYR A 9 -3.12 -3.07 -10.74
C TYR A 9 -2.49 -2.19 -11.84
N PHE A 10 -3.06 -1.03 -12.14
CA PHE A 10 -2.52 -0.14 -13.17
C PHE A 10 -1.16 0.46 -12.81
N ARG A 11 -0.94 0.76 -11.53
CA ARG A 11 0.32 1.34 -11.05
C ARG A 11 1.38 0.31 -10.62
N ARG A 12 1.07 -0.99 -10.73
CA ARG A 12 1.91 -2.11 -10.27
C ARG A 12 2.44 -1.92 -8.84
N LYS A 13 1.58 -1.40 -7.98
CA LYS A 13 1.92 -1.05 -6.60
C LYS A 13 1.95 -2.32 -5.74
N ALA A 14 2.90 -2.37 -4.80
CA ALA A 14 3.17 -3.55 -3.98
C ALA A 14 2.25 -3.61 -2.75
N HIS A 15 1.81 -2.46 -2.23
CA HIS A 15 0.88 -2.40 -1.10
C HIS A 15 -0.25 -1.36 -1.32
N ILE A 16 -1.48 -1.70 -0.92
CA ILE A 16 -2.65 -0.81 -1.09
C ILE A 16 -2.51 0.50 -0.30
N GLY A 17 -1.77 0.45 0.80
CA GLY A 17 -1.40 1.64 1.56
C GLY A 17 -0.56 2.66 0.77
N GLU A 18 0.03 2.28 -0.38
CA GLU A 18 0.71 3.26 -1.25
C GLU A 18 -0.26 4.19 -2.01
N VAL A 19 -1.55 3.83 -2.05
CA VAL A 19 -2.59 4.59 -2.78
C VAL A 19 -3.80 4.91 -1.90
N HIS A 20 -3.80 4.45 -0.66
CA HIS A 20 -4.92 4.58 0.26
C HIS A 20 -4.42 4.83 1.68
N ALA A 21 -4.73 6.02 2.21
CA ALA A 21 -4.44 6.36 3.59
C ALA A 21 -5.38 5.61 4.53
N GLY A 22 -4.81 4.91 5.51
CA GLY A 22 -5.57 4.10 6.47
C GLY A 22 -4.71 3.68 7.65
N LEU A 23 -5.35 3.11 8.67
CA LEU A 23 -4.62 2.48 9.77
C LEU A 23 -4.07 1.12 9.35
N TRP A 24 -2.77 0.97 9.52
CA TRP A 24 -2.05 -0.28 9.29
C TRP A 24 -1.39 -0.71 10.60
N PRO A 25 -1.37 -2.02 10.91
CA PRO A 25 -0.59 -2.55 12.02
C PRO A 25 0.88 -2.18 11.88
N GLU A 26 1.57 -1.93 13.00
CA GLU A 26 2.98 -1.49 13.01
C GLU A 26 3.90 -2.48 12.29
N GLU A 27 3.64 -3.78 12.42
CA GLU A 27 4.35 -4.85 11.69
C GLU A 27 4.29 -4.66 10.16
N VAL A 28 3.14 -4.21 9.64
CA VAL A 28 2.95 -3.97 8.20
C VAL A 28 3.70 -2.70 7.77
N VAL A 29 3.72 -1.68 8.63
CA VAL A 29 4.46 -0.44 8.37
C VAL A 29 5.96 -0.72 8.29
N GLU A 30 6.51 -1.47 9.23
CA GLU A 30 7.95 -1.83 9.22
C GLU A 30 8.31 -2.75 8.05
N ALA A 31 7.46 -3.73 7.72
CA ALA A 31 7.68 -4.60 6.56
C ALA A 31 7.64 -3.81 5.24
N CYS A 32 6.75 -2.82 5.13
CA CYS A 32 6.69 -1.93 3.96
C CYS A 32 7.92 -1.02 3.91
N ARG A 33 8.34 -0.43 5.04
CA ARG A 33 9.54 0.41 5.14
C ARG A 33 10.81 -0.37 4.76
N ALA A 34 10.96 -1.59 5.25
CA ALA A 34 12.10 -2.47 4.91
C ALA A 34 12.18 -2.80 3.41
N ARG A 35 11.05 -2.74 2.72
CA ARG A 35 10.92 -2.96 1.27
C ARG A 35 10.91 -1.65 0.46
N SER A 36 11.20 -0.51 1.09
CA SER A 36 11.13 0.82 0.48
C SER A 36 9.75 1.15 -0.12
N ILE A 37 8.69 0.61 0.47
CA ILE A 37 7.29 0.85 0.09
C ILE A 37 6.76 2.01 0.93
N LEU A 38 6.40 3.11 0.28
CA LEU A 38 5.87 4.31 0.93
C LEU A 38 4.37 4.17 1.16
N LEU A 39 3.95 4.11 2.42
CA LEU A 39 2.53 4.14 2.79
C LEU A 39 2.06 5.61 2.92
N LEU A 40 0.87 5.91 2.40
CA LEU A 40 0.18 7.20 2.48
C LEU A 40 -0.79 7.25 3.67
#